data_AF-A0A7Y0BWP0-F1
#
_entry.id   AF-A0A7Y0BWP0-F1
#
_cell.length_a   1.000
_cell.length_b   1.000
_cell.length_c   1.000
_cell.angle_alpha   90.00
_cell.angle_beta   90.00
_cell.angle_gamma   90.00
#
_symmetry.space_group_name_H-M   'P 1'
#
loop_
_entity.id
_entity.type
_entity.pdbx_description
1 polymer ?
#
loop_
_entity_poly.entity_id
_entity_poly.type
_entity_poly.pdbx_seq_one_letter_code
_entity_poly.pdbx_strand_id
1 'polypeptide(L)'
;MSSSAASGKELIHSTYKYLGVESGIRAANGRPFVGNKLACTNCHMADGTQPNASPFVVVAQKYAPPGIFNARSNILLDVPNRVNTCMERSLAGEALPRDSQPMKDIVAYFDFLATGLQPGFTFKQVKGQEFPAVALLTRAANPERGKDIYRERCAICHQNSGQGIWLDDQKRYLTPAVWGNDSFGLMSGMGRLATAATMVWGTMPRDKVNILDPSTRMPQQDAWDVAAYLLSNNHPFGERYIQDWTGVGPDGMPNWLRKPASASYDFTMPRSNNGAATDDPSKPPMFTREQHTFGPFQPIEAALKSARNARGFP
;
A
#
# COMPACT_ATOMS: atom_id res chain seq x y z
N MET A 1 -20.10 16.30 12.74
CA MET A 1 -18.64 16.29 12.50
C MET A 1 -18.06 17.54 13.16
N SER A 2 -16.98 17.42 13.94
CA SER A 2 -16.30 18.59 14.53
C SER A 2 -15.53 19.37 13.46
N SER A 3 -15.05 20.58 13.78
CA SER A 3 -14.19 21.37 12.89
C SER A 3 -12.90 20.61 12.53
N SER A 4 -12.21 20.01 13.50
CA SER A 4 -11.02 19.19 13.25
C SER A 4 -11.30 17.98 12.36
N ALA A 5 -12.43 17.30 12.54
CA ALA A 5 -12.80 16.18 11.67
C ALA A 5 -13.12 16.65 10.24
N ALA A 6 -13.72 17.84 10.06
CA ALA A 6 -13.95 18.43 8.75
C ALA A 6 -12.64 18.83 8.06
N SER A 7 -11.71 19.46 8.79
CA SER A 7 -10.36 19.75 8.31
C SER A 7 -9.60 18.47 7.93
N GLY A 8 -9.71 17.43 8.76
CA GLY A 8 -9.10 16.13 8.49
C GLY A 8 -9.64 15.48 7.23
N LYS A 9 -10.96 15.55 7.01
CA LYS A 9 -11.61 15.08 5.77
C LYS A 9 -11.03 15.80 4.54
N GLU A 10 -10.94 17.13 4.59
CA GLU A 10 -10.42 17.90 3.45
C GLU A 10 -8.93 17.59 3.21
N LEU A 11 -8.15 17.44 4.28
CA LEU A 11 -6.74 17.08 4.20
C LEU A 11 -6.53 15.70 3.55
N ILE A 12 -7.30 14.67 3.92
CA ILE A 12 -7.17 13.36 3.27
C ILE A 12 -7.63 13.39 1.80
N HIS A 13 -8.59 14.24 1.45
CA HIS A 13 -9.12 14.38 0.10
C HIS A 13 -8.11 15.03 -0.85
N SER A 14 -7.42 16.06 -0.35
CA SER A 14 -6.53 16.91 -1.11
C SER A 14 -5.13 16.93 -0.48
N THR A 15 -4.57 15.78 -0.10
CA THR A 15 -3.34 15.73 0.73
C THR A 15 -2.15 16.45 0.08
N TYR A 16 -1.98 16.32 -1.24
CA TYR A 16 -0.97 17.06 -2.01
C TYR A 16 -1.09 18.58 -1.86
N LYS A 17 -2.31 19.12 -1.71
CA LYS A 17 -2.56 20.57 -1.62
C LYS A 17 -2.10 21.13 -0.28
N TYR A 18 -2.34 20.39 0.80
CA TYR A 18 -2.05 20.85 2.16
C TYR A 18 -0.66 20.47 2.64
N LEU A 19 -0.13 19.34 2.17
CA LEU A 19 1.11 18.75 2.69
C LEU A 19 2.17 18.49 1.62
N GLY A 20 1.87 18.77 0.34
CA GLY A 20 2.80 18.61 -0.77
C GLY A 20 3.74 19.79 -0.96
N VAL A 21 4.55 19.71 -2.02
CA VAL A 21 5.58 20.71 -2.35
C VAL A 21 4.99 22.13 -2.42
N GLU A 22 3.85 22.29 -3.09
CA GLU A 22 3.23 23.60 -3.33
C GLU A 22 2.65 24.25 -2.07
N SER A 23 2.41 23.50 -0.99
CA SER A 23 1.88 24.08 0.26
C SER A 23 2.91 24.91 1.03
N GLY A 24 4.20 24.81 0.67
CA GLY A 24 5.31 25.43 1.39
C GLY A 24 5.65 24.81 2.74
N ILE A 25 4.80 23.92 3.29
CA ILE A 25 5.05 23.23 4.56
C ILE A 25 6.12 22.15 4.35
N ARG A 26 7.09 22.07 5.28
CA ARG A 26 8.20 21.13 5.24
C ARG A 26 8.41 20.42 6.57
N ALA A 27 8.97 19.22 6.49
CA ALA A 27 9.56 18.54 7.63
C ALA A 27 10.86 19.25 8.08
N ALA A 28 11.38 18.86 9.26
CA ALA A 28 12.59 19.46 9.83
C ALA A 28 13.83 19.33 8.92
N ASN A 29 13.86 18.33 8.04
CA ASN A 29 14.93 18.14 7.05
C ASN A 29 14.72 18.93 5.74
N GLY A 30 13.74 19.83 5.69
CA GLY A 30 13.43 20.65 4.51
C GLY A 30 12.66 19.94 3.39
N ARG A 31 12.36 18.64 3.53
CA ARG A 31 11.58 17.87 2.54
C ARG A 31 10.07 18.05 2.76
N PRO A 32 9.24 17.92 1.71
CA PRO A 32 7.79 17.98 1.86
C PRO A 32 7.25 16.75 2.58
N PHE A 33 6.12 16.91 3.28
CA PHE A 33 5.42 15.78 3.91
C PHE A 33 4.77 14.86 2.88
N VAL A 34 4.42 15.38 1.71
CA VAL A 34 4.01 14.62 0.52
C VAL A 34 5.02 14.90 -0.61
N GLY A 35 5.79 13.89 -0.98
CA GLY A 35 6.86 13.98 -1.98
C GLY A 35 6.41 13.67 -3.41
N ASN A 36 5.20 13.18 -3.59
CA ASN A 36 4.55 12.98 -4.88
C ASN A 36 3.32 13.89 -5.01
N LYS A 37 2.38 13.58 -5.92
CA LYS A 37 1.14 14.36 -6.10
C LYS A 37 -0.12 13.59 -5.70
N LEU A 38 0.00 12.54 -4.90
CA LEU A 38 -1.15 11.73 -4.48
C LEU A 38 -1.84 12.28 -3.22
N ALA A 39 -3.12 11.95 -3.08
CA ALA A 39 -3.93 12.10 -1.89
C ALA A 39 -4.32 10.72 -1.34
N CYS A 40 -4.68 10.67 -0.05
CA CYS A 40 -5.14 9.43 0.57
C CYS A 40 -6.31 8.81 -0.23
N THR A 41 -7.20 9.65 -0.74
CA THR A 41 -8.40 9.25 -1.49
C THR A 41 -8.14 8.67 -2.87
N ASN A 42 -6.91 8.77 -3.41
CA ASN A 42 -6.56 8.08 -4.64
C ASN A 42 -6.52 6.55 -4.47
N CYS A 43 -6.30 6.06 -3.24
CA CYS A 43 -6.39 4.64 -2.90
C CYS A 43 -7.59 4.32 -2.00
N HIS A 44 -7.92 5.23 -1.08
CA HIS A 44 -8.99 5.08 -0.09
C HIS A 44 -10.25 5.81 -0.57
N MET A 45 -11.01 5.14 -1.43
CA MET A 45 -12.09 5.77 -2.21
C MET A 45 -13.23 6.32 -1.36
N ALA A 46 -13.95 7.29 -1.93
CA ALA A 46 -15.06 7.99 -1.29
C ALA A 46 -14.67 8.54 0.11
N ASP A 47 -13.57 9.29 0.18
CA ASP A 47 -13.02 9.82 1.43
C ASP A 47 -12.72 8.73 2.48
N GLY A 48 -12.39 7.53 2.02
CA GLY A 48 -12.17 6.36 2.86
C GLY A 48 -13.44 5.74 3.44
N THR A 49 -14.58 5.91 2.79
CA THR A 49 -15.85 5.29 3.22
C THR A 49 -16.30 4.13 2.32
N GLN A 50 -15.68 3.95 1.15
CA GLN A 50 -16.06 2.90 0.21
C GLN A 50 -15.66 1.51 0.74
N PRO A 51 -16.62 0.57 0.91
CA PRO A 51 -16.31 -0.82 1.24
C PRO A 51 -15.42 -1.46 0.19
N ASN A 52 -14.62 -2.44 0.58
CA ASN A 52 -13.69 -3.15 -0.31
C ASN A 52 -12.65 -2.24 -0.99
N ALA A 53 -12.44 -1.01 -0.48
CA ALA A 53 -11.43 -0.06 -0.94
C ALA A 53 -10.57 0.45 0.22
N SER A 54 -10.27 -0.44 1.16
CA SER A 54 -9.53 -0.15 2.40
C SER A 54 -10.10 1.05 3.20
N PRO A 55 -11.40 1.07 3.57
CA PRO A 55 -12.02 2.21 4.23
C PRO A 55 -11.41 2.53 5.61
N PHE A 56 -11.45 3.81 5.99
CA PHE A 56 -10.94 4.33 7.26
C PHE A 56 -11.88 4.10 8.44
N VAL A 57 -13.11 3.65 8.21
CA VAL A 57 -14.17 3.53 9.24
C VAL A 57 -13.77 2.67 10.45
N VAL A 58 -12.83 1.74 10.24
CA VAL A 58 -12.33 0.84 11.27
C VAL A 58 -11.05 1.32 11.94
N VAL A 59 -10.35 2.31 11.39
CA VAL A 59 -8.96 2.62 11.74
C VAL A 59 -8.82 3.02 13.21
N ALA A 60 -9.71 3.88 13.71
CA ALA A 60 -9.68 4.32 15.11
C ALA A 60 -9.83 3.14 16.08
N GLN A 61 -10.78 2.23 15.85
CA GLN A 61 -10.94 1.04 16.70
C GLN A 61 -9.84 -0.02 16.49
N LYS A 62 -9.44 -0.25 15.23
CA LYS A 62 -8.47 -1.28 14.83
C LYS A 62 -7.09 -1.00 15.40
N TYR A 63 -6.67 0.27 15.44
CA TYR A 63 -5.36 0.69 15.95
C TYR A 63 -5.44 1.41 17.31
N ALA A 64 -6.55 1.27 18.04
CA ALA A 64 -6.64 1.71 19.43
C ALA A 64 -5.61 0.96 20.30
N PRO A 65 -5.18 1.54 21.44
CA PRO A 65 -4.22 0.90 22.35
C PRO A 65 -4.60 -0.56 22.69
N PRO A 66 -3.64 -1.51 22.71
CA PRO A 66 -2.20 -1.32 22.57
C PRO A 66 -1.69 -1.21 21.11
N GLY A 67 -2.59 -1.16 20.13
CA GLY A 67 -2.25 -1.14 18.70
C GLY A 67 -2.22 -2.54 18.06
N ILE A 68 -1.86 -2.61 16.78
CA ILE A 68 -1.71 -3.87 16.04
C ILE A 68 -0.26 -4.07 15.61
N PHE A 69 0.28 -5.24 15.90
CA PHE A 69 1.62 -5.60 15.47
C PHE A 69 1.72 -5.61 13.95
N ASN A 70 2.66 -4.83 13.42
CA ASN A 70 2.91 -4.74 11.99
C ASN A 70 4.22 -5.44 11.65
N ALA A 71 4.09 -6.55 10.93
CA ALA A 71 5.22 -7.33 10.45
C ALA A 71 6.13 -6.56 9.47
N ARG A 72 5.71 -5.43 8.89
CA ARG A 72 6.60 -4.66 8.00
C ARG A 72 7.57 -3.83 8.83
N SER A 73 7.07 -2.99 9.73
CA SER A 73 7.87 -2.07 10.56
C SER A 73 8.33 -2.65 11.89
N ASN A 74 7.96 -3.91 12.19
CA ASN A 74 8.32 -4.62 13.42
C ASN A 74 7.94 -3.89 14.72
N ILE A 75 6.81 -3.18 14.72
CA ILE A 75 6.29 -2.43 15.87
C ILE A 75 4.78 -2.62 16.01
N LEU A 76 4.25 -2.32 17.20
CA LEU A 76 2.82 -2.09 17.38
C LEU A 76 2.46 -0.75 16.73
N LEU A 77 1.59 -0.78 15.73
CA LEU A 77 1.05 0.43 15.11
C LEU A 77 -0.14 0.95 15.91
N ASP A 78 -0.10 2.23 16.20
CA ASP A 78 -1.25 3.05 16.55
C ASP A 78 -1.71 3.87 15.32
N VAL A 79 -2.76 4.67 15.48
CA VAL A 79 -3.32 5.47 14.38
C VAL A 79 -2.28 6.45 13.79
N PRO A 80 -1.57 7.30 14.58
CA PRO A 80 -0.58 8.22 14.01
C PRO A 80 0.56 7.52 13.27
N ASN A 81 1.08 6.40 13.81
CA ASN A 81 2.12 5.64 13.12
C ASN A 81 1.58 5.02 11.82
N ARG A 82 0.33 4.55 11.82
CA ARG A 82 -0.29 4.02 10.60
C ARG A 82 -0.43 5.11 9.53
N VAL A 83 -0.83 6.32 9.90
CA VAL A 83 -0.86 7.48 8.98
C VAL A 83 0.54 7.78 8.46
N ASN A 84 1.54 7.88 9.33
CA ASN A 84 2.91 8.19 8.93
C ASN A 84 3.51 7.13 8.00
N THR A 85 3.21 5.84 8.20
CA THR A 85 3.65 4.79 7.26
C THR A 85 3.09 5.01 5.84
N CYS A 86 1.92 5.62 5.69
CA CYS A 86 1.36 6.02 4.40
C CYS A 86 2.05 7.28 3.84
N MET A 87 2.22 8.32 4.67
CA MET A 87 2.90 9.58 4.27
C MET A 87 4.29 9.29 3.69
N GLU A 88 5.04 8.49 4.42
CA GLU A 88 6.41 8.11 4.10
C GLU A 88 6.53 7.26 2.82
N ARG A 89 5.59 6.33 2.61
CA ARG A 89 5.72 5.30 1.57
C ARG A 89 4.80 5.56 0.39
N SER A 90 3.50 5.62 0.63
CA SER A 90 2.51 5.83 -0.43
C SER A 90 2.62 7.24 -1.00
N LEU A 91 2.89 8.24 -0.15
CA LEU A 91 3.02 9.64 -0.57
C LEU A 91 4.49 10.08 -0.79
N ALA A 92 5.43 9.13 -0.70
CA ALA A 92 6.87 9.33 -0.93
C ALA A 92 7.48 10.54 -0.17
N GLY A 93 6.89 10.92 0.97
CA GLY A 93 7.23 12.13 1.70
C GLY A 93 7.86 11.84 3.06
N GLU A 94 7.56 12.68 4.04
CA GLU A 94 8.07 12.57 5.41
C GLU A 94 6.94 12.33 6.41
N ALA A 95 7.27 11.72 7.54
CA ALA A 95 6.34 11.58 8.66
C ALA A 95 5.92 12.95 9.21
N LEU A 96 4.63 13.09 9.50
CA LEU A 96 4.11 14.23 10.24
C LEU A 96 4.51 14.13 11.72
N PRO A 97 4.85 15.25 12.39
CA PRO A 97 4.97 15.27 13.84
C PRO A 97 3.66 14.80 14.47
N ARG A 98 3.74 13.92 15.46
CA ARG A 98 2.57 13.25 16.05
C ARG A 98 1.60 14.23 16.73
N ASP A 99 2.13 15.34 17.23
CA ASP A 99 1.41 16.43 17.89
C ASP A 99 1.03 17.58 16.94
N SER A 100 1.37 17.48 15.66
CA SER A 100 1.03 18.49 14.64
C SER A 100 -0.49 18.60 14.42
N GLN A 101 -0.95 19.79 14.04
CA GLN A 101 -2.35 20.01 13.72
C GLN A 101 -2.86 19.11 12.57
N PRO A 102 -2.12 18.92 11.45
CA PRO A 102 -2.48 17.94 10.42
C PRO A 102 -2.75 16.53 10.95
N MET A 103 -1.89 16.02 11.85
CA MET A 103 -2.07 14.69 12.42
C MET A 103 -3.32 14.63 13.31
N LYS A 104 -3.54 15.63 14.15
CA LYS A 104 -4.72 15.72 15.03
C LYS A 104 -6.02 15.77 14.23
N ASP A 105 -6.05 16.52 13.14
CA ASP A 105 -7.23 16.63 12.27
C ASP A 105 -7.53 15.31 11.54
N ILE A 106 -6.51 14.63 11.01
CA ILE A 106 -6.67 13.29 10.40
C ILE A 106 -7.22 12.28 11.41
N VAL A 107 -6.66 12.25 12.62
CA VAL A 107 -7.13 11.35 13.70
C VAL A 107 -8.57 11.67 14.06
N ALA A 108 -8.93 12.95 14.22
CA ALA A 108 -10.30 13.37 14.50
C ALA A 108 -11.29 12.95 13.40
N TYR A 109 -10.85 12.93 12.13
CA TYR A 109 -11.68 12.42 11.04
C TYR A 109 -11.88 10.90 11.13
N PHE A 110 -10.85 10.12 11.45
CA PHE A 110 -10.98 8.68 11.64
C PHE A 110 -11.86 8.34 12.85
N ASP A 111 -11.74 9.09 13.94
CA ASP A 111 -12.62 8.97 15.11
C ASP A 111 -14.06 9.28 14.74
N PHE A 112 -14.29 10.34 13.95
CA PHE A 112 -15.62 10.65 13.43
C PHE A 112 -16.20 9.51 12.58
N LEU A 113 -15.42 8.93 11.67
CA LEU A 113 -15.90 7.79 10.86
C LEU A 113 -16.24 6.57 11.72
N ALA A 114 -15.49 6.33 12.79
CA ALA A 114 -15.74 5.22 13.71
C ALA A 114 -17.05 5.38 14.50
N THR A 115 -17.61 6.60 14.62
CA THR A 115 -18.94 6.82 15.24
C THR A 115 -20.08 6.18 14.45
N GLY A 116 -19.86 5.82 13.18
CA GLY A 116 -20.84 5.09 12.38
C GLY A 116 -20.99 3.61 12.76
N LEU A 117 -20.12 3.08 13.62
CA LEU A 117 -20.23 1.72 14.13
C LEU A 117 -21.25 1.66 15.27
N GLN A 118 -22.25 0.79 15.11
CA GLN A 118 -23.31 0.61 16.11
C GLN A 118 -22.74 0.16 17.47
N PRO A 119 -23.34 0.56 18.61
CA PRO A 119 -22.94 0.06 19.92
C PRO A 119 -22.88 -1.48 19.96
N GLY A 120 -21.80 -2.02 20.53
CA GLY A 120 -21.56 -3.47 20.59
C GLY A 120 -20.92 -4.08 19.32
N PHE A 121 -20.78 -3.32 18.24
CA PHE A 121 -20.00 -3.75 17.08
C PHE A 121 -18.54 -3.30 17.21
N THR A 122 -17.64 -4.21 16.86
CA THR A 122 -16.20 -3.98 16.81
C THR A 122 -15.73 -3.94 15.36
N PHE A 123 -14.55 -3.38 15.12
CA PHE A 123 -13.91 -3.43 13.80
C PHE A 123 -13.84 -4.86 13.23
N LYS A 124 -13.70 -5.91 14.05
CA LYS A 124 -13.60 -7.30 13.58
C LYS A 124 -14.85 -7.79 12.84
N GLN A 125 -16.01 -7.18 13.09
CA GLN A 125 -17.28 -7.56 12.47
C GLN A 125 -17.57 -6.77 11.18
N VAL A 126 -16.80 -5.72 10.90
CA VAL A 126 -16.99 -4.89 9.70
C VAL A 126 -16.51 -5.66 8.47
N LYS A 127 -17.37 -5.84 7.47
CA LYS A 127 -17.00 -6.48 6.21
C LYS A 127 -16.37 -5.46 5.25
N GLY A 128 -15.52 -5.94 4.34
CA GLY A 128 -14.91 -5.11 3.29
C GLY A 128 -13.91 -4.07 3.78
N GLN A 129 -13.16 -4.40 4.85
CA GLN A 129 -12.10 -3.54 5.40
C GLN A 129 -10.85 -3.45 4.52
N GLU A 130 -10.69 -4.35 3.57
CA GLU A 130 -9.52 -4.49 2.70
C GLU A 130 -10.01 -4.60 1.25
N PHE A 131 -9.10 -4.52 0.27
CA PHE A 131 -9.46 -4.84 -1.11
C PHE A 131 -9.86 -6.32 -1.26
N PRO A 132 -10.77 -6.67 -2.19
CA PRO A 132 -11.11 -8.06 -2.47
C PRO A 132 -9.87 -8.87 -2.81
N ALA A 133 -9.70 -10.01 -2.14
CA ALA A 133 -8.56 -10.88 -2.37
C ALA A 133 -8.61 -11.51 -3.77
N VAL A 134 -7.44 -11.57 -4.44
CA VAL A 134 -7.24 -12.36 -5.65
C VAL A 134 -6.33 -13.53 -5.32
N ALA A 135 -6.58 -14.69 -5.94
CA ALA A 135 -5.70 -15.83 -5.76
C ALA A 135 -4.31 -15.53 -6.36
N LEU A 136 -3.26 -16.04 -5.72
CA LEU A 136 -1.91 -15.98 -6.30
C LEU A 136 -1.88 -16.76 -7.61
N LEU A 137 -1.27 -16.18 -8.65
CA LEU A 137 -1.04 -16.87 -9.91
C LEU A 137 -0.12 -18.08 -9.70
N THR A 138 -0.42 -19.19 -10.38
CA THR A 138 0.47 -20.36 -10.48
C THR A 138 1.59 -20.17 -11.51
N ARG A 139 1.60 -19.03 -12.20
CA ARG A 139 2.60 -18.58 -13.18
C ARG A 139 3.13 -17.21 -12.77
N ALA A 140 4.19 -16.75 -13.43
CA ALA A 140 4.57 -15.35 -13.38
C ALA A 140 3.47 -14.47 -14.04
N ALA A 141 3.25 -13.28 -13.49
CA ALA A 141 2.50 -12.23 -14.16
C ALA A 141 3.27 -11.73 -15.39
N ASN A 142 2.56 -11.42 -16.47
CA ASN A 142 3.13 -11.04 -17.75
C ASN A 142 2.97 -9.52 -17.97
N PRO A 143 4.03 -8.71 -17.78
CA PRO A 143 3.95 -7.27 -17.97
C PRO A 143 3.72 -6.85 -19.43
N GLU A 144 4.13 -7.64 -20.43
CA GLU A 144 3.86 -7.34 -21.85
C GLU A 144 2.36 -7.48 -22.16
N ARG A 145 1.72 -8.56 -21.70
CA ARG A 145 0.25 -8.69 -21.76
C ARG A 145 -0.43 -7.58 -20.95
N GLY A 146 0.14 -7.22 -19.80
CA GLY A 146 -0.32 -6.13 -18.96
C GLY A 146 -0.34 -4.77 -19.66
N LYS A 147 0.66 -4.50 -20.51
CA LYS A 147 0.75 -3.30 -21.33
C LYS A 147 -0.41 -3.18 -22.31
N ASP A 148 -0.79 -4.28 -22.96
CA ASP A 148 -1.95 -4.29 -23.86
C ASP A 148 -3.25 -4.02 -23.11
N ILE A 149 -3.44 -4.67 -21.95
CA ILE A 149 -4.60 -4.41 -21.07
C ILE A 149 -4.63 -2.94 -20.62
N TYR A 150 -3.47 -2.38 -20.26
CA TYR A 150 -3.37 -0.99 -19.86
C TYR A 150 -3.81 -0.04 -20.97
N ARG A 151 -3.29 -0.23 -22.19
CA ARG A 151 -3.67 0.55 -23.37
C ARG A 151 -5.18 0.51 -23.60
N GLU A 152 -5.78 -0.66 -23.49
CA GLU A 152 -7.19 -0.88 -23.81
C GLU A 152 -8.16 -0.38 -22.73
N ARG A 153 -7.78 -0.48 -21.45
CA ARG A 153 -8.72 -0.30 -20.32
C ARG A 153 -8.35 0.80 -19.34
N CYS A 154 -7.10 1.25 -19.32
CA CYS A 154 -6.59 2.13 -18.26
C CYS A 154 -6.12 3.48 -18.82
N ALA A 155 -5.49 3.49 -19.99
CA ALA A 155 -4.86 4.67 -20.58
C ALA A 155 -5.86 5.80 -20.88
N ILE A 156 -7.14 5.49 -21.10
CA ILE A 156 -8.19 6.50 -21.29
C ILE A 156 -8.31 7.47 -20.10
N CYS A 157 -8.06 6.99 -18.88
CA CYS A 157 -8.09 7.81 -17.67
C CYS A 157 -6.68 8.16 -17.18
N HIS A 158 -5.79 7.16 -17.13
CA HIS A 158 -4.45 7.30 -16.56
C HIS A 158 -3.40 7.81 -17.55
N GLN A 159 -3.79 8.03 -18.81
CA GLN A 159 -2.95 8.47 -19.93
C GLN A 159 -1.91 7.43 -20.37
N ASN A 160 -1.42 7.52 -21.61
CA ASN A 160 -0.53 6.49 -22.18
C ASN A 160 0.78 6.29 -21.42
N SER A 161 1.27 7.34 -20.74
CA SER A 161 2.49 7.29 -19.94
C SER A 161 2.20 7.27 -18.43
N GLY A 162 0.99 6.91 -18.02
CA GLY A 162 0.63 6.69 -16.62
C GLY A 162 0.70 7.92 -15.72
N GLN A 163 0.84 9.11 -16.29
CA GLN A 163 0.94 10.38 -15.58
C GLN A 163 -0.40 10.85 -14.99
N GLY A 164 -1.51 10.22 -15.36
CA GLY A 164 -2.84 10.67 -14.97
C GLY A 164 -3.20 12.02 -15.59
N ILE A 165 -4.18 12.70 -15.00
CA ILE A 165 -4.67 14.01 -15.45
C ILE A 165 -4.58 14.99 -14.27
N TRP A 166 -3.51 15.78 -14.25
CA TRP A 166 -3.32 16.86 -13.29
C TRP A 166 -4.02 18.13 -13.80
N LEU A 167 -4.78 18.79 -12.93
CA LEU A 167 -5.46 20.06 -13.20
C LEU A 167 -4.68 21.18 -12.50
N ASP A 168 -3.89 21.94 -13.25
CA ASP A 168 -3.01 22.98 -12.71
C ASP A 168 -3.74 24.19 -12.10
N ASP A 169 -4.95 24.48 -12.57
CA ASP A 169 -5.81 25.54 -12.03
C ASP A 169 -6.35 25.18 -10.64
N GLN A 170 -6.71 23.92 -10.45
CA GLN A 170 -7.32 23.39 -9.22
C GLN A 170 -6.29 22.74 -8.29
N LYS A 171 -5.04 22.60 -8.76
CA LYS A 171 -3.95 21.91 -8.07
C LYS A 171 -4.36 20.53 -7.56
N ARG A 172 -5.04 19.75 -8.41
CA ARG A 172 -5.52 18.40 -8.08
C ARG A 172 -5.45 17.43 -9.24
N TYR A 173 -5.41 16.13 -8.93
CA TYR A 173 -5.68 15.10 -9.93
C TYR A 173 -7.17 14.95 -10.19
N LEU A 174 -7.55 14.90 -11.47
CA LEU A 174 -8.80 14.28 -11.89
C LEU A 174 -8.67 12.75 -11.85
N THR A 175 -7.53 12.23 -12.36
CA THR A 175 -7.14 10.82 -12.29
C THR A 175 -5.67 10.75 -11.89
N PRO A 176 -5.27 9.96 -10.88
CA PRO A 176 -3.91 9.96 -10.37
C PRO A 176 -2.89 9.34 -11.33
N ALA A 177 -1.63 9.75 -11.19
CA ALA A 177 -0.50 9.04 -11.77
C ALA A 177 -0.40 7.63 -11.17
N VAL A 178 -0.08 6.65 -12.02
CA VAL A 178 0.08 5.23 -11.65
C VAL A 178 1.53 4.77 -11.70
N TRP A 179 2.43 5.52 -12.33
CA TRP A 179 3.88 5.41 -12.20
C TRP A 179 4.54 6.77 -12.46
N GLY A 180 5.87 6.84 -12.44
CA GLY A 180 6.64 8.08 -12.51
C GLY A 180 6.77 8.77 -11.15
N ASN A 181 7.49 9.90 -11.13
CA ASN A 181 7.85 10.61 -9.88
C ASN A 181 6.64 11.10 -9.07
N ASP A 182 5.51 11.34 -9.74
CA ASP A 182 4.28 11.83 -9.11
C ASP A 182 3.36 10.70 -8.60
N SER A 183 3.75 9.43 -8.77
CA SER A 183 3.02 8.24 -8.33
C SER A 183 3.46 7.74 -6.95
N PHE A 184 2.86 6.65 -6.48
CA PHE A 184 3.13 6.03 -5.20
C PHE A 184 4.55 5.48 -5.12
N GLY A 185 5.13 5.53 -3.92
CA GLY A 185 6.46 4.98 -3.67
C GLY A 185 6.47 3.46 -3.76
N LEU A 186 7.54 2.90 -4.31
CA LEU A 186 7.72 1.46 -4.51
C LEU A 186 7.78 0.69 -3.18
N MET A 187 8.20 1.33 -2.08
CA MET A 187 8.23 0.71 -0.74
C MET A 187 6.87 0.74 0.00
N SER A 188 5.79 1.13 -0.70
CA SER A 188 4.42 1.19 -0.17
C SER A 188 3.72 -0.17 -0.18
N GLY A 189 2.44 -0.19 0.24
CA GLY A 189 1.59 -1.38 0.03
C GLY A 189 1.46 -1.72 -1.46
N MET A 190 1.24 -0.68 -2.28
CA MET A 190 0.99 -0.77 -3.72
C MET A 190 2.20 -1.17 -4.54
N GLY A 191 3.42 -0.97 -4.04
CA GLY A 191 4.63 -1.49 -4.70
C GLY A 191 4.78 -3.01 -4.67
N ARG A 192 3.87 -3.74 -4.00
CA ARG A 192 3.82 -5.20 -4.03
C ARG A 192 2.79 -5.67 -5.05
N LEU A 193 3.19 -6.53 -5.98
CA LEU A 193 2.33 -6.99 -7.06
C LEU A 193 1.00 -7.57 -6.57
N ALA A 194 1.01 -8.39 -5.53
CA ALA A 194 -0.22 -8.95 -4.97
C ALA A 194 -1.21 -7.88 -4.48
N THR A 195 -0.72 -6.81 -3.86
CA THR A 195 -1.57 -5.71 -3.38
C THR A 195 -2.04 -4.82 -4.53
N ALA A 196 -1.18 -4.54 -5.51
CA ALA A 196 -1.57 -3.82 -6.71
C ALA A 196 -2.67 -4.58 -7.47
N ALA A 197 -2.52 -5.89 -7.65
CA ALA A 197 -3.48 -6.75 -8.32
C ALA A 197 -4.84 -6.78 -7.59
N THR A 198 -4.87 -6.86 -6.25
CA THR A 198 -6.14 -6.82 -5.50
C THR A 198 -6.85 -5.47 -5.64
N MET A 199 -6.10 -4.36 -5.57
CA MET A 199 -6.69 -3.02 -5.75
C MET A 199 -7.22 -2.84 -7.17
N VAL A 200 -6.43 -3.17 -8.19
CA VAL A 200 -6.84 -3.09 -9.60
C VAL A 200 -8.09 -3.95 -9.83
N TRP A 201 -8.06 -5.22 -9.44
CA TRP A 201 -9.19 -6.12 -9.64
C TRP A 201 -10.46 -5.65 -8.91
N GLY A 202 -10.29 -5.18 -7.66
CA GLY A 202 -11.40 -4.82 -6.79
C GLY A 202 -12.05 -3.48 -7.11
N THR A 203 -11.34 -2.58 -7.80
CA THR A 203 -11.78 -1.18 -7.92
C THR A 203 -11.59 -0.54 -9.30
N MET A 204 -10.95 -1.22 -10.26
CA MET A 204 -10.66 -0.68 -11.60
C MET A 204 -11.17 -1.58 -12.74
N PRO A 205 -11.58 -1.02 -13.89
CA PRO A 205 -11.79 0.41 -14.15
C PRO A 205 -12.95 0.97 -13.33
N ARG A 206 -12.77 2.17 -12.77
CA ARG A 206 -13.68 2.73 -11.75
C ARG A 206 -15.12 2.91 -12.23
N ASP A 207 -15.32 3.20 -13.51
CA ASP A 207 -16.64 3.39 -14.13
C ASP A 207 -17.32 2.08 -14.52
N LYS A 208 -16.62 0.94 -14.43
CA LYS A 208 -17.14 -0.40 -14.77
C LYS A 208 -17.36 -1.29 -13.57
N VAL A 209 -16.53 -1.16 -12.54
CA VAL A 209 -16.59 -2.05 -11.37
C VAL A 209 -17.73 -1.67 -10.44
N ASN A 210 -18.69 -2.58 -10.29
CA ASN A 210 -19.61 -2.59 -9.17
C ASN A 210 -18.99 -3.33 -7.99
N ILE A 211 -18.86 -2.62 -6.87
CA ILE A 211 -18.19 -3.15 -5.68
C ILE A 211 -18.91 -4.35 -5.04
N LEU A 212 -20.22 -4.48 -5.29
CA LEU A 212 -21.08 -5.56 -4.80
C LEU A 212 -21.24 -6.71 -5.79
N ASP A 213 -20.82 -6.53 -7.04
CA ASP A 213 -20.98 -7.53 -8.09
C ASP A 213 -19.63 -7.86 -8.74
N PRO A 214 -18.99 -8.97 -8.33
CA PRO A 214 -17.71 -9.40 -8.90
C PRO A 214 -17.75 -9.70 -10.40
N SER A 215 -18.93 -9.95 -11.00
CA SER A 215 -19.05 -10.26 -12.44
C SER A 215 -18.73 -9.04 -13.32
N THR A 216 -18.78 -7.84 -12.75
CA THR A 216 -18.40 -6.59 -13.43
C THR A 216 -16.89 -6.35 -13.51
N ARG A 217 -16.09 -7.16 -12.80
CA ARG A 217 -14.63 -7.02 -12.73
C ARG A 217 -13.96 -7.74 -13.89
N MET A 218 -12.77 -7.26 -14.26
CA MET A 218 -11.92 -7.99 -15.19
C MET A 218 -11.52 -9.37 -14.64
N PRO A 219 -11.12 -10.33 -15.49
CA PRO A 219 -10.50 -11.57 -15.04
C PRO A 219 -9.33 -11.29 -14.09
N GLN A 220 -9.18 -12.08 -13.01
CA GLN A 220 -8.11 -11.86 -12.03
C GLN A 220 -6.71 -11.87 -12.68
N GLN A 221 -6.51 -12.73 -13.68
CA GLN A 221 -5.25 -12.80 -14.43
C GLN A 221 -4.92 -11.49 -15.16
N ASP A 222 -5.93 -10.80 -15.70
CA ASP A 222 -5.74 -9.49 -16.33
C ASP A 222 -5.27 -8.46 -15.29
N ALA A 223 -5.86 -8.48 -14.09
CA ALA A 223 -5.48 -7.59 -13.00
C ALA A 223 -4.03 -7.82 -12.53
N TRP A 224 -3.59 -9.09 -12.47
CA TRP A 224 -2.20 -9.43 -12.19
C TRP A 224 -1.24 -8.92 -13.27
N ASP A 225 -1.56 -9.17 -14.53
CA ASP A 225 -0.69 -8.83 -15.66
C ASP A 225 -0.59 -7.29 -15.82
N VAL A 226 -1.70 -6.55 -15.73
CA VAL A 226 -1.66 -5.08 -15.79
C VAL A 226 -0.96 -4.49 -14.56
N ALA A 227 -1.14 -5.05 -13.35
CA ALA A 227 -0.41 -4.60 -12.17
C ALA A 227 1.10 -4.85 -12.30
N ALA A 228 1.51 -5.94 -12.96
CA ALA A 228 2.91 -6.20 -13.28
C ALA A 228 3.46 -5.15 -14.24
N TYR A 229 2.68 -4.74 -15.24
CA TYR A 229 3.07 -3.63 -16.12
C TYR A 229 3.22 -2.31 -15.35
N LEU A 230 2.28 -1.96 -14.46
CA LEU A 230 2.40 -0.75 -13.63
C LEU A 230 3.73 -0.75 -12.85
N LEU A 231 4.04 -1.85 -12.17
CA LEU A 231 5.24 -1.98 -11.34
C LEU A 231 6.54 -2.19 -12.12
N SER A 232 6.47 -2.44 -13.42
CA SER A 232 7.64 -2.49 -14.31
C SER A 232 8.13 -1.10 -14.71
N ASN A 233 7.33 -0.05 -14.45
CA ASN A 233 7.69 1.34 -14.68
C ASN A 233 8.40 1.95 -13.46
N ASN A 234 8.95 3.14 -13.61
CA ASN A 234 9.65 3.82 -12.52
C ASN A 234 8.69 4.29 -11.42
N HIS A 235 9.14 4.22 -10.17
CA HIS A 235 8.41 4.72 -9.00
C HIS A 235 9.39 5.39 -8.03
N PRO A 236 8.94 6.36 -7.21
CA PRO A 236 9.75 6.88 -6.12
C PRO A 236 10.22 5.73 -5.22
N PHE A 237 11.52 5.69 -4.91
CA PHE A 237 12.10 4.68 -4.04
C PHE A 237 12.75 5.36 -2.83
N GLY A 238 12.60 4.76 -1.65
CA GLY A 238 13.20 5.24 -0.40
C GLY A 238 14.09 4.19 0.23
N GLU A 239 15.40 4.40 0.21
CA GLU A 239 16.39 3.45 0.76
C GLU A 239 16.26 3.22 2.27
N ARG A 240 15.73 4.21 3.02
CA ARG A 240 15.54 4.10 4.48
C ARG A 240 14.68 2.91 4.92
N TYR A 241 13.87 2.34 4.03
CA TYR A 241 13.03 1.19 4.33
C TYR A 241 13.77 -0.16 4.26
N ILE A 242 15.06 -0.17 3.90
CA ILE A 242 15.89 -1.38 3.94
C ILE A 242 15.88 -2.05 5.32
N GLN A 243 15.88 -1.23 6.37
CA GLN A 243 15.93 -1.70 7.75
C GLN A 243 14.67 -2.44 8.21
N ASP A 244 13.55 -2.29 7.49
CA ASP A 244 12.31 -3.01 7.82
C ASP A 244 12.50 -4.54 7.79
N TRP A 245 13.59 -5.09 7.24
CA TRP A 245 13.82 -6.53 7.14
C TRP A 245 14.58 -7.13 8.32
N THR A 246 15.17 -6.30 9.14
CA THR A 246 15.98 -6.73 10.29
C THR A 246 15.12 -6.82 11.54
N GLY A 247 15.72 -7.39 12.60
CA GLY A 247 15.10 -7.47 13.92
C GLY A 247 14.21 -8.69 14.11
N VAL A 248 13.58 -8.74 15.28
CA VAL A 248 12.81 -9.87 15.79
C VAL A 248 11.47 -9.36 16.30
N GLY A 249 10.39 -10.09 15.98
CA GLY A 249 9.05 -9.76 16.45
C GLY A 249 8.82 -10.11 17.92
N PRO A 250 7.67 -9.71 18.51
CA PRO A 250 7.35 -9.95 19.92
C PRO A 250 7.34 -11.43 20.35
N ASP A 251 7.14 -12.35 19.40
CA ASP A 251 7.15 -13.80 19.61
C ASP A 251 8.53 -14.45 19.36
N GLY A 252 9.58 -13.66 19.16
CA GLY A 252 10.92 -14.17 18.84
C GLY A 252 11.14 -14.51 17.37
N MET A 253 10.13 -14.35 16.48
CA MET A 253 10.28 -14.65 15.07
C MET A 253 11.14 -13.60 14.35
N PRO A 254 12.23 -13.99 13.66
CA PRO A 254 12.97 -13.11 12.77
C PRO A 254 12.04 -12.39 11.80
N ASN A 255 12.18 -11.08 11.71
CA ASN A 255 11.22 -10.23 10.99
C ASN A 255 11.16 -10.54 9.48
N TRP A 256 12.28 -10.95 8.87
CA TRP A 256 12.33 -11.37 7.47
C TRP A 256 11.42 -12.58 7.15
N LEU A 257 11.16 -13.47 8.11
CA LEU A 257 10.25 -14.63 7.95
C LEU A 257 8.77 -14.23 7.89
N ARG A 258 8.46 -12.99 8.30
CA ARG A 258 7.09 -12.44 8.31
C ARG A 258 6.77 -11.70 7.01
N LYS A 259 7.75 -11.54 6.13
CA LYS A 259 7.58 -10.77 4.89
C LYS A 259 6.81 -11.61 3.88
N PRO A 260 5.87 -11.00 3.15
CA PRO A 260 5.13 -11.71 2.11
C PRO A 260 6.06 -12.02 0.93
N ALA A 261 5.81 -13.12 0.21
CA ALA A 261 6.61 -13.49 -0.96
C ALA A 261 6.70 -12.39 -2.02
N SER A 262 5.66 -11.56 -2.17
CA SER A 262 5.59 -10.46 -3.14
C SER A 262 6.31 -9.18 -2.70
N ALA A 263 7.17 -9.22 -1.67
CA ALA A 263 8.02 -8.10 -1.28
C ALA A 263 9.38 -8.20 -2.01
N SER A 264 9.47 -7.58 -3.18
CA SER A 264 10.49 -7.85 -4.19
C SER A 264 11.75 -6.97 -4.17
N TYR A 265 12.14 -6.48 -3.00
CA TYR A 265 13.28 -5.56 -2.90
C TYR A 265 14.62 -6.33 -2.79
N ASP A 266 15.74 -5.75 -3.20
CA ASP A 266 16.99 -6.52 -3.40
C ASP A 266 17.57 -7.16 -2.11
N PHE A 267 17.40 -6.49 -0.98
CA PHE A 267 17.89 -6.87 0.35
C PHE A 267 16.87 -7.73 1.12
N THR A 268 15.77 -8.10 0.46
CA THR A 268 14.51 -8.56 1.08
C THR A 268 14.16 -9.99 0.72
N MET A 269 14.86 -10.52 -0.27
CA MET A 269 14.71 -11.90 -0.73
C MET A 269 15.36 -12.84 0.30
N PRO A 270 14.72 -13.97 0.66
CA PRO A 270 15.42 -15.02 1.37
C PRO A 270 16.66 -15.38 0.58
N ARG A 271 17.79 -15.48 1.28
CA ARG A 271 19.06 -15.94 0.73
C ARG A 271 19.17 -17.46 0.93
N SER A 272 20.03 -18.09 0.15
CA SER A 272 20.23 -19.54 0.17
C SER A 272 21.57 -19.91 0.78
N ASN A 273 21.54 -20.66 1.89
CA ASN A 273 22.71 -21.31 2.47
C ASN A 273 22.55 -22.82 2.33
N ASN A 274 23.23 -23.42 1.35
CA ASN A 274 23.12 -24.85 1.02
C ASN A 274 21.66 -25.32 0.85
N GLY A 275 20.81 -24.49 0.21
CA GLY A 275 19.39 -24.78 -0.02
C GLY A 275 18.46 -24.40 1.14
N ALA A 276 18.99 -24.03 2.32
CA ALA A 276 18.19 -23.53 3.43
C ALA A 276 18.03 -22.01 3.36
N ALA A 277 16.82 -21.51 3.65
CA ALA A 277 16.55 -20.07 3.64
C ALA A 277 17.18 -19.37 4.85
N THR A 278 17.82 -18.24 4.58
CA THR A 278 18.49 -17.38 5.56
C THR A 278 18.35 -15.91 5.17
N ASP A 279 18.54 -14.99 6.11
CA ASP A 279 18.68 -13.54 5.87
C ASP A 279 20.12 -13.07 5.78
N ASP A 280 21.09 -14.00 5.86
CA ASP A 280 22.52 -13.69 5.72
C ASP A 280 22.82 -13.06 4.34
N PRO A 281 23.16 -11.76 4.26
CA PRO A 281 23.36 -11.06 2.99
C PRO A 281 24.61 -11.52 2.25
N SER A 282 25.54 -12.25 2.89
CA SER A 282 26.70 -12.86 2.23
C SER A 282 26.31 -14.02 1.32
N LYS A 283 25.08 -14.53 1.46
CA LYS A 283 24.55 -15.65 0.67
C LYS A 283 23.82 -15.14 -0.58
N PRO A 284 23.85 -15.90 -1.69
CA PRO A 284 23.13 -15.52 -2.90
C PRO A 284 21.60 -15.53 -2.67
N PRO A 285 20.82 -14.73 -3.41
CA PRO A 285 19.36 -14.81 -3.40
C PRO A 285 18.88 -16.24 -3.66
N MET A 286 17.90 -16.70 -2.89
CA MET A 286 17.26 -18.01 -3.10
C MET A 286 16.37 -18.01 -4.35
N PHE A 287 15.80 -16.85 -4.70
CA PHE A 287 14.99 -16.63 -5.89
C PHE A 287 15.48 -15.38 -6.62
N THR A 288 15.22 -15.29 -7.92
CA THR A 288 15.56 -14.09 -8.68
C THR A 288 14.67 -12.91 -8.26
N ARG A 289 15.18 -11.68 -8.44
CA ARG A 289 14.39 -10.46 -8.23
C ARG A 289 13.14 -10.46 -9.12
N GLU A 290 13.28 -10.96 -10.35
CA GLU A 290 12.18 -11.09 -11.30
C GLU A 290 11.07 -12.00 -10.76
N GLN A 291 11.42 -13.18 -10.22
CA GLN A 291 10.44 -14.07 -9.61
C GLN A 291 9.77 -13.46 -8.38
N HIS A 292 10.52 -12.73 -7.55
CA HIS A 292 9.93 -12.00 -6.43
C HIS A 292 9.00 -10.87 -6.86
N THR A 293 9.23 -10.29 -8.04
CA THR A 293 8.42 -9.18 -8.56
C THR A 293 7.16 -9.70 -9.23
N PHE A 294 7.29 -10.73 -10.08
CA PHE A 294 6.21 -11.21 -10.95
C PHE A 294 5.64 -12.58 -10.56
N GLY A 295 6.28 -13.30 -9.64
CA GLY A 295 5.92 -14.67 -9.30
C GLY A 295 6.53 -15.70 -10.27
N PRO A 296 6.09 -16.98 -10.21
CA PRO A 296 5.11 -17.50 -9.26
C PRO A 296 5.62 -17.41 -7.81
N PHE A 297 4.72 -17.08 -6.89
CA PHE A 297 5.06 -16.82 -5.48
C PHE A 297 5.08 -18.08 -4.61
N GLN A 298 4.46 -19.17 -5.07
CA GLN A 298 4.30 -20.41 -4.32
C GLN A 298 5.65 -21.02 -3.88
N PRO A 299 6.70 -21.07 -4.71
CA PRO A 299 8.02 -21.55 -4.26
C PRO A 299 8.59 -20.71 -3.11
N ILE A 300 8.37 -19.39 -3.15
CA ILE A 300 8.85 -18.45 -2.13
C ILE A 300 8.08 -18.64 -0.83
N GLU A 301 6.75 -18.75 -0.90
CA GLU A 301 5.90 -19.04 0.25
C GLU A 301 6.26 -20.39 0.89
N ALA A 302 6.56 -21.42 0.07
CA ALA A 302 7.00 -22.72 0.55
C ALA A 302 8.35 -22.65 1.27
N ALA A 303 9.33 -21.92 0.72
CA ALA A 303 10.63 -21.72 1.35
C ALA A 303 10.52 -20.96 2.68
N LEU A 304 9.75 -19.86 2.72
CA LEU A 304 9.51 -19.09 3.94
C LEU A 304 8.79 -19.94 5.01
N LYS A 305 7.78 -20.72 4.61
CA LYS A 305 7.08 -21.66 5.51
C LYS A 305 8.03 -22.73 6.06
N SER A 306 8.85 -23.34 5.20
CA SER A 306 9.84 -24.32 5.64
C SER A 306 10.84 -23.71 6.63
N ALA A 307 11.25 -22.47 6.39
CA ALA A 307 12.19 -21.74 7.25
C ALA A 307 11.60 -21.38 8.61
N ARG A 308 10.30 -21.05 8.66
CA ARG A 308 9.53 -20.85 9.90
C ARG A 308 9.42 -22.16 10.69
N ASN A 309 8.96 -23.23 10.03
CA ASN A 309 8.81 -24.54 10.66
C ASN A 309 10.12 -25.06 11.26
N ALA A 310 11.23 -24.93 10.55
CA ALA A 310 12.56 -25.34 11.02
C ALA A 310 13.03 -24.59 12.28
N ARG A 311 12.41 -23.45 12.61
CA ARG A 311 12.71 -22.60 13.77
C ARG A 311 11.59 -22.63 14.82
N GLY A 312 10.60 -23.52 14.68
CA GLY A 312 9.49 -23.63 15.62
C GLY A 312 8.42 -22.55 15.49
N PHE A 313 8.38 -21.84 14.36
CA PHE A 313 7.36 -20.83 14.05
C PHE A 313 6.27 -21.37 13.12
N PRO A 314 5.04 -20.82 13.19
CA PRO A 314 3.92 -21.22 12.31
C PRO A 314 4.07 -20.82 10.83
#